data_AF-A0A1I4DLD5-F1
#
_entry.id   AF-A0A1I4DLD5-F1
#
_cell.length_a   1.000
_cell.length_b   1.000
_cell.length_c   1.000
_cell.angle_alpha   90.00
_cell.angle_beta   90.00
_cell.angle_gamma   90.00
#
_symmetry.space_group_name_H-M   'P 1'
#
loop_
_entity.id
_entity.type
_entity.pdbx_description
1 polymer ?
#
loop_
_entity_poly.entity_id
_entity_poly.type
_entity_poly.pdbx_seq_one_letter_code
_entity_poly.pdbx_strand_id
1 'polypeptide(L)'
;MRSATTIRRAALVAAAMASIGLINAPSASANWSSYISSWTDGEESRRWEDQGTYSQVQFRDCFAQNAGSSNQKVTLTERVDISFSPDKVLDSKTFSNCFKGSSYWSNGEWTDVPSGTNTLYFRADKIGQGGSCCLLFVSEVYVDTSKAD
;
A
#
# COMPACT_ATOMS: atom_id res chain seq x y z
N MET A 1 -32.06 -20.54 80.46
CA MET A 1 -32.71 -20.89 79.17
C MET A 1 -32.45 -19.78 78.16
N ARG A 2 -32.35 -20.17 76.89
CA ARG A 2 -32.03 -19.39 75.66
C ARG A 2 -30.54 -19.16 75.44
N SER A 3 -29.95 -19.46 74.29
CA SER A 3 -30.16 -20.45 73.22
C SER A 3 -28.94 -20.23 72.33
N ALA A 4 -28.17 -21.28 72.05
CA ALA A 4 -27.12 -21.21 71.04
C ALA A 4 -27.74 -21.15 69.64
N THR A 5 -27.13 -20.39 68.72
CA THR A 5 -27.31 -20.65 67.29
C THR A 5 -25.98 -20.42 66.58
N THR A 6 -25.48 -21.52 66.04
CA THR A 6 -24.24 -21.67 65.29
C THR A 6 -24.51 -21.47 63.78
N ILE A 7 -23.43 -21.37 62.98
CA ILE A 7 -23.32 -21.79 61.55
C ILE A 7 -23.87 -20.76 60.52
N ARG A 8 -23.26 -20.46 59.36
CA ARG A 8 -22.02 -20.88 58.63
C ARG A 8 -21.67 -19.80 57.58
N ARG A 9 -20.41 -19.84 57.14
CA ARG A 9 -19.80 -19.09 56.02
C ARG A 9 -20.56 -19.26 54.69
N ALA A 10 -20.61 -18.21 53.87
CA ALA A 10 -20.66 -18.33 52.42
C ALA A 10 -19.90 -17.16 51.79
N ALA A 11 -18.69 -17.46 51.32
CA ALA A 11 -17.92 -16.60 50.45
C ALA A 11 -18.53 -16.68 49.04
N LEU A 12 -18.67 -15.54 48.37
CA LEU A 12 -18.81 -15.48 46.93
C LEU A 12 -17.84 -14.42 46.41
N VAL A 13 -16.66 -14.88 46.03
CA VAL A 13 -15.71 -14.13 45.20
C VAL A 13 -16.23 -14.23 43.77
N ALA A 14 -16.90 -13.19 43.29
CA ALA A 14 -17.22 -13.06 41.87
C ALA A 14 -15.97 -12.50 41.16
N ALA A 15 -15.10 -13.39 40.69
CA ALA A 15 -14.02 -13.02 39.79
C ALA A 15 -14.63 -12.77 38.40
N ALA A 16 -14.75 -11.50 38.01
CA ALA A 16 -15.07 -11.13 36.64
C ALA A 16 -13.84 -11.41 35.76
N MET A 17 -13.89 -12.46 34.94
CA MET A 17 -12.93 -12.66 33.86
C MET A 17 -13.24 -11.64 32.77
N ALA A 18 -12.44 -10.58 32.66
CA ALA A 18 -12.42 -9.74 31.47
C ALA A 18 -11.75 -10.53 30.35
N SER A 19 -12.55 -11.16 29.49
CA SER A 19 -12.05 -11.68 28.21
C SER A 19 -11.59 -10.49 27.37
N ILE A 20 -10.27 -10.32 27.24
CA ILE A 20 -9.68 -9.42 26.24
C ILE A 20 -10.04 -10.02 24.89
N GLY A 21 -11.15 -9.54 24.31
CA GLY A 21 -11.41 -9.74 22.90
C GLY A 21 -10.23 -9.13 22.14
N LEU A 22 -9.52 -9.94 21.37
CA LEU A 22 -8.66 -9.43 20.32
C LEU A 22 -9.57 -8.63 19.40
N ILE A 23 -9.54 -7.32 19.57
CA ILE A 23 -10.11 -6.39 18.63
C ILE A 23 -9.32 -6.66 17.35
N ASN A 24 -9.95 -7.28 16.34
CA ASN A 24 -9.43 -7.20 14.98
C ASN A 24 -9.33 -5.71 14.68
N ALA A 25 -8.15 -5.13 14.87
CA ALA A 25 -7.85 -3.84 14.28
C ALA A 25 -8.13 -4.03 12.78
N PRO A 26 -8.87 -3.11 12.13
CA PRO A 26 -8.94 -3.15 10.68
C PRO A 26 -7.50 -3.19 10.19
N SER A 27 -7.20 -4.22 9.40
CA SER A 27 -6.07 -4.29 8.50
C SER A 27 -5.79 -2.89 8.00
N ALA A 28 -4.64 -2.30 8.32
CA ALA A 28 -4.35 -0.94 7.90
C ALA A 28 -4.03 -0.94 6.39
N SER A 29 -5.05 -1.17 5.56
CA SER A 29 -5.02 -0.97 4.11
C SER A 29 -4.96 0.55 3.92
N ALA A 30 -3.74 1.07 3.71
CA ALA A 30 -3.53 2.50 3.66
C ALA A 30 -3.65 3.00 2.22
N ASN A 31 -4.87 3.15 1.71
CA ASN A 31 -5.09 3.91 0.47
C ASN A 31 -4.54 5.32 0.64
N TRP A 32 -3.87 5.84 -0.39
CA TRP A 32 -3.33 7.21 -0.33
C TRP A 32 -3.32 7.88 -1.70
N SER A 33 -3.30 9.21 -1.66
CA SER A 33 -3.08 10.06 -2.84
C SER A 33 -1.88 10.98 -2.64
N SER A 34 -1.21 11.33 -3.73
CA SER A 34 -0.05 12.21 -3.77
C SER A 34 0.12 12.80 -5.17
N TYR A 35 1.22 13.50 -5.37
CA TYR A 35 1.77 13.85 -6.67
C TYR A 35 3.24 13.39 -6.75
N ILE A 36 3.80 13.36 -7.96
CA ILE A 36 5.22 13.16 -8.22
C ILE A 36 5.77 14.40 -8.91
N SER A 37 6.90 14.91 -8.42
CA SER A 37 7.63 16.00 -9.05
C SER A 37 9.06 15.57 -9.30
N SER A 38 9.50 15.70 -10.55
CA SER A 38 10.89 15.53 -10.97
C SER A 38 11.53 14.17 -10.64
N TRP A 39 10.76 13.07 -10.68
CA TRP A 39 11.34 11.75 -10.49
C TRP A 39 12.20 11.34 -11.69
N THR A 40 13.30 10.66 -11.44
CA THR A 40 14.09 9.98 -12.47
C THR A 40 14.10 8.47 -12.26
N ASP A 41 14.78 7.73 -13.13
CA ASP A 41 14.89 6.27 -13.02
C ASP A 41 15.51 5.91 -11.67
N GLY A 42 14.86 4.99 -10.95
CA GLY A 42 15.28 4.52 -9.64
C GLY A 42 14.55 5.18 -8.45
N GLU A 43 13.81 6.27 -8.67
CA GLU A 43 13.06 6.94 -7.60
C GLU A 43 11.90 6.07 -7.08
N GLU A 44 11.65 6.16 -5.77
CA GLU A 44 10.74 5.30 -5.03
C GLU A 44 9.61 6.10 -4.38
N SER A 45 8.45 5.48 -4.29
CA SER A 45 7.33 6.02 -3.53
C SER A 45 7.59 5.96 -2.03
N ARG A 46 6.70 6.60 -1.27
CA ARG A 46 6.51 6.22 0.14
C ARG A 46 6.13 4.74 0.23
N ARG A 47 6.37 4.15 1.40
CA ARG A 47 5.90 2.80 1.74
C ARG A 47 4.48 2.85 2.30
N TRP A 48 3.72 1.78 2.12
CA TRP A 48 2.42 1.58 2.78
C TRP A 48 2.28 0.12 3.23
N GLU A 49 1.43 -0.09 4.24
CA GLU A 49 1.06 -1.45 4.64
C GLU A 49 -0.19 -1.89 3.87
N ASP A 50 -0.19 -3.15 3.46
CA ASP A 50 -1.37 -3.82 2.92
C ASP A 50 -1.43 -5.27 3.43
N GLN A 51 -2.65 -5.74 3.72
CA GLN A 51 -2.90 -7.12 4.13
C GLN A 51 -3.52 -7.98 3.01
N GLY A 52 -3.59 -7.43 1.79
CA GLY A 52 -4.21 -8.03 0.64
C GLY A 52 -3.28 -8.87 -0.24
N THR A 53 -3.90 -9.54 -1.20
CA THR A 53 -3.22 -10.16 -2.35
C THR A 53 -3.35 -9.27 -3.60
N TYR A 54 -3.63 -7.98 -3.41
CA TYR A 54 -3.94 -7.04 -4.47
C TYR A 54 -3.42 -5.65 -4.12
N SER A 55 -2.77 -5.02 -5.09
CA SER A 55 -2.41 -3.61 -5.01
C SER A 55 -2.61 -2.95 -6.36
N GLN A 56 -3.01 -1.69 -6.35
CA GLN A 56 -3.17 -0.90 -7.56
C GLN A 56 -2.54 0.48 -7.40
N VAL A 57 -1.79 0.87 -8.42
CA VAL A 57 -1.27 2.23 -8.56
C VAL A 57 -1.92 2.87 -9.79
N GLN A 58 -2.43 4.08 -9.62
CA GLN A 58 -3.08 4.85 -10.66
C GLN A 58 -2.41 6.21 -10.82
N PHE A 59 -2.05 6.57 -12.05
CA PHE A 59 -1.51 7.89 -12.38
C PHE A 59 -2.45 8.64 -13.31
N ARG A 60 -2.57 9.95 -13.10
CA ARG A 60 -3.27 10.89 -13.98
C ARG A 60 -2.42 12.12 -14.24
N ASP A 61 -2.60 12.68 -15.44
CA ASP A 61 -1.96 13.91 -15.87
C ASP A 61 -0.43 13.84 -15.76
N CYS A 62 0.13 12.91 -16.53
CA CYS A 62 1.55 12.64 -16.52
C CYS A 62 2.29 13.52 -17.54
N PHE A 63 3.50 13.91 -17.18
CA PHE A 63 4.43 14.57 -18.08
C PHE A 63 5.84 14.05 -17.87
N ALA A 64 6.53 13.62 -18.94
CA ALA A 64 7.94 13.27 -18.88
C ALA A 64 8.75 14.35 -19.60
N GLN A 65 9.44 15.18 -18.81
CA GLN A 65 10.38 16.16 -19.34
C GLN A 65 11.60 15.45 -19.95
N ASN A 66 12.14 15.99 -21.05
CA ASN A 66 13.27 15.46 -21.82
C ASN A 66 13.02 14.10 -22.52
N ALA A 67 11.82 13.54 -22.38
CA ALA A 67 11.38 12.42 -23.20
C ALA A 67 10.85 12.94 -24.55
N GLY A 68 11.24 12.28 -25.64
CA GLY A 68 10.62 12.55 -26.95
C GLY A 68 9.10 12.30 -26.91
N SER A 69 8.34 12.95 -27.80
CA SER A 69 6.88 12.82 -27.84
C SER A 69 6.39 11.38 -28.03
N SER A 70 7.15 10.56 -28.74
CA SER A 70 6.88 9.12 -28.93
C SER A 70 7.26 8.24 -27.72
N ASN A 71 7.91 8.80 -26.71
CA ASN A 71 8.40 8.10 -25.52
C ASN A 71 7.73 8.60 -24.24
N GLN A 72 6.53 9.20 -24.31
CA GLN A 72 5.81 9.61 -23.11
C GLN A 72 5.19 8.38 -22.40
N LYS A 73 5.97 7.77 -21.50
CA LYS A 73 5.59 6.60 -20.69
C LYS A 73 6.49 6.46 -19.48
N VAL A 74 6.03 5.72 -18.48
CA VAL A 74 6.87 5.23 -17.36
C VAL A 74 6.59 3.76 -17.12
N THR A 75 7.63 2.98 -16.87
CA THR A 75 7.53 1.61 -16.35
C THR A 75 7.78 1.62 -14.85
N LEU A 76 6.85 1.06 -14.09
CA LEU A 76 6.93 0.89 -12.65
C LEU A 76 7.09 -0.58 -12.29
N THR A 77 7.80 -0.85 -11.20
CA THR A 77 7.70 -2.11 -10.45
C THR A 77 7.16 -1.84 -9.07
N GLU A 78 6.24 -2.70 -8.62
CA GLU A 78 5.90 -2.79 -7.21
C GLU A 78 6.87 -3.73 -6.49
N ARG A 79 7.17 -3.42 -5.25
CA ARG A 79 8.09 -4.19 -4.40
C ARG A 79 7.50 -4.40 -3.02
N VAL A 80 7.80 -5.57 -2.47
CA VAL A 80 7.61 -5.88 -1.06
C VAL A 80 8.93 -5.65 -0.35
N ASP A 81 8.94 -4.74 0.62
CA ASP A 81 10.06 -4.49 1.52
C ASP A 81 10.15 -5.65 2.52
N ILE A 82 11.27 -6.36 2.52
CA ILE A 82 11.51 -7.51 3.38
C ILE A 82 12.65 -7.18 4.34
N SER A 83 12.32 -7.03 5.62
CA SER A 83 13.31 -6.74 6.65
C SER A 83 14.48 -7.73 6.62
N PHE A 84 15.69 -7.19 6.52
CA PHE A 84 16.95 -7.94 6.50
C PHE A 84 17.11 -8.92 5.31
N SER A 85 16.42 -8.66 4.20
CA SER A 85 16.56 -9.42 2.97
C SER A 85 16.39 -8.51 1.74
N PRO A 86 16.82 -8.94 0.54
CA PRO A 86 16.47 -8.22 -0.67
C PRO A 86 14.95 -8.16 -0.86
N ASP A 87 14.47 -7.01 -1.33
CA ASP A 87 13.06 -6.81 -1.61
C ASP A 87 12.53 -7.76 -2.69
N LYS A 88 11.31 -8.27 -2.50
CA LYS A 88 10.64 -9.05 -3.53
C LYS A 88 10.11 -8.09 -4.59
N VAL A 89 10.62 -8.22 -5.81
CA VAL A 89 10.12 -7.46 -6.96
C VAL A 89 8.90 -8.19 -7.55
N LEU A 90 7.79 -7.48 -7.70
CA LEU A 90 6.62 -7.95 -8.43
C LEU A 90 6.75 -7.63 -9.93
N ASP A 91 5.73 -7.91 -10.73
CA ASP A 91 5.81 -7.65 -12.17
C ASP A 91 5.89 -6.15 -12.51
N SER A 92 6.35 -5.84 -13.72
CA SER A 92 6.47 -4.45 -14.19
C SER A 92 5.22 -4.03 -14.95
N LYS A 93 4.75 -2.80 -14.72
CA LYS A 93 3.60 -2.20 -15.42
C LYS A 93 4.03 -0.95 -16.15
N THR A 94 3.54 -0.75 -17.38
CA THR A 94 3.85 0.45 -18.17
C THR A 94 2.64 1.38 -18.23
N PHE A 95 2.84 2.59 -17.72
CA PHE A 95 1.88 3.67 -17.69
C PHE A 95 2.16 4.59 -18.88
N SER A 96 1.20 4.71 -19.79
CA SER A 96 1.33 5.54 -21.01
C SER A 96 0.08 6.35 -21.33
N ASN A 97 -1.08 5.96 -20.79
CA ASN A 97 -2.34 6.63 -21.06
C ASN A 97 -2.46 7.97 -20.32
N CYS A 98 -1.87 8.10 -19.12
CA CYS A 98 -1.93 9.33 -18.33
C CYS A 98 -1.18 10.51 -18.97
N PHE A 99 -0.31 10.24 -19.95
CA PHE A 99 0.40 11.25 -20.73
C PHE A 99 -0.46 11.89 -21.83
N LYS A 100 -1.70 11.42 -22.03
CA LYS A 100 -2.64 11.99 -23.01
C LYS A 100 -3.39 13.22 -22.48
N GLY A 101 -3.20 13.56 -21.20
CA GLY A 101 -3.77 14.75 -20.56
C GLY A 101 -4.59 14.43 -19.31
N SER A 102 -5.15 15.48 -18.71
CA SER A 102 -5.74 15.45 -17.36
C SER A 102 -6.97 14.56 -17.17
N SER A 103 -7.60 14.08 -18.24
CA SER A 103 -8.78 13.18 -18.16
C SER A 103 -8.43 11.70 -18.31
N TYR A 104 -7.15 11.37 -18.52
CA TYR A 104 -6.72 10.00 -18.80
C TYR A 104 -5.96 9.41 -17.61
N TRP A 105 -6.35 8.20 -17.23
CA TRP A 105 -5.70 7.41 -16.18
C TRP A 105 -4.85 6.30 -16.78
N SER A 106 -3.74 5.98 -16.12
CA SER A 106 -3.02 4.72 -16.30
C SER A 106 -3.06 3.95 -14.99
N ASN A 107 -3.32 2.65 -15.07
CA ASN A 107 -3.48 1.78 -13.92
C ASN A 107 -2.49 0.62 -14.03
N GLY A 108 -1.84 0.29 -12.92
CA GLY A 108 -1.07 -0.94 -12.74
C GLY A 108 -1.70 -1.73 -11.60
N GLU A 109 -2.01 -3.00 -11.84
CA GLU A 109 -2.62 -3.90 -10.87
C GLU A 109 -1.72 -5.11 -10.64
N TRP A 110 -1.41 -5.37 -9.38
CA TRP A 110 -0.61 -6.50 -8.93
C TRP A 110 -1.51 -7.45 -8.15
N THR A 111 -1.64 -8.68 -8.64
CA THR A 111 -2.52 -9.70 -8.05
C THR A 111 -1.74 -10.83 -7.38
N ASP A 112 -0.41 -10.75 -7.40
CA ASP A 112 0.54 -11.71 -6.83
C ASP A 112 1.28 -11.14 -5.60
N VAL A 113 0.68 -10.12 -4.98
CA VAL A 113 1.09 -9.62 -3.66
C VAL A 113 1.00 -10.81 -2.66
N PRO A 114 2.08 -11.09 -1.89
CA PRO A 114 2.05 -12.17 -0.91
C PRO A 114 0.89 -12.02 0.07
N SER A 115 0.32 -13.12 0.55
CA SER A 115 -0.67 -13.04 1.62
C SER A 115 -0.04 -12.58 2.94
N GLY A 116 -0.85 -11.96 3.80
CA GLY A 116 -0.40 -11.42 5.08
C GLY A 116 -0.11 -9.92 5.00
N THR A 117 0.44 -9.35 6.07
CA THR A 117 0.80 -7.92 6.09
C THR A 117 2.14 -7.70 5.39
N ASN A 118 2.14 -6.89 4.35
CA ASN A 118 3.30 -6.53 3.57
C ASN A 118 3.54 -5.03 3.67
N THR A 119 4.81 -4.61 3.68
CA THR A 119 5.20 -3.23 3.39
C THR A 119 5.49 -3.12 1.91
N LEU A 120 4.69 -2.35 1.19
CA LEU A 120 4.76 -2.19 -0.26
C LEU A 120 5.29 -0.81 -0.63
N TYR A 121 5.94 -0.72 -1.80
CA TYR A 121 6.26 0.54 -2.46
C TYR A 121 6.41 0.31 -3.98
N PHE A 122 6.34 1.37 -4.78
CA PHE A 122 6.66 1.28 -6.21
C PHE A 122 7.91 2.09 -6.56
N ARG A 123 8.62 1.66 -7.59
CA ARG A 123 9.79 2.35 -8.16
C ARG A 123 9.56 2.67 -9.63
N ALA A 124 9.97 3.86 -10.05
CA ALA A 124 10.04 4.20 -11.47
C ALA A 124 11.31 3.59 -12.09
N ASP A 125 11.19 2.47 -12.80
CA ASP A 125 12.35 1.79 -13.39
C ASP A 125 12.82 2.42 -14.69
N LYS A 126 11.89 2.95 -15.47
CA LYS A 126 12.18 3.52 -16.78
C LYS A 126 11.20 4.62 -17.15
N ILE A 127 11.69 5.85 -17.17
CA ILE A 127 10.94 7.03 -17.63
C ILE A 127 11.38 7.35 -19.06
N GLY A 128 10.40 7.37 -19.96
CA GLY A 128 10.61 7.53 -21.40
C GLY A 128 11.57 6.51 -22.01
N GLN A 129 12.74 6.99 -22.48
CA GLN A 129 13.77 6.09 -23.03
C GLN A 129 14.65 5.44 -21.95
N GLY A 130 14.56 5.87 -20.69
CA GLY A 130 15.40 5.43 -19.58
C GLY A 130 16.82 6.02 -19.58
N GLY A 131 17.65 5.55 -18.65
CA GLY A 131 19.02 6.03 -18.45
C GLY A 131 19.10 7.35 -17.68
N SER A 132 18.12 7.61 -16.81
CA SER A 132 18.03 8.85 -16.00
C SER A 132 17.96 10.15 -16.82
N CYS A 133 17.59 10.07 -18.10
CA CYS A 133 17.47 11.21 -19.02
C CYS A 133 16.36 12.19 -18.65
N CYS A 134 15.34 11.65 -17.99
CA CYS A 134 13.99 12.14 -18.11
C CYS A 134 13.41 12.33 -16.72
N LEU A 135 12.60 13.37 -16.57
CA LEU A 135 11.98 13.72 -15.30
C LEU A 135 10.48 13.52 -15.40
N LEU A 136 9.95 12.61 -14.59
CA LEU A 136 8.54 12.32 -14.49
C LEU A 136 7.88 13.31 -13.52
N PHE A 137 6.76 13.84 -13.97
CA PHE A 137 5.79 14.60 -13.20
C PHE A 137 4.46 13.87 -13.31
N VAL A 138 3.76 13.73 -12.19
CA VAL A 138 2.42 13.15 -12.13
C VAL A 138 1.60 14.03 -11.21
N SER A 139 0.55 14.66 -11.73
CA SER A 139 -0.29 15.54 -10.91
C SER A 139 -1.06 14.74 -9.86
N GLU A 140 -1.48 13.52 -10.20
CA GLU A 140 -2.21 12.65 -9.27
C GLU A 140 -1.71 11.22 -9.32
N VAL A 141 -1.21 10.77 -8.17
CA VAL A 141 -0.96 9.38 -7.84
C VAL A 141 -2.04 8.94 -6.86
N TYR A 142 -2.64 7.79 -7.11
CA TYR A 142 -3.52 7.12 -6.17
C TYR A 142 -3.07 5.66 -6.00
N VAL A 143 -3.02 5.22 -4.75
CA VAL A 143 -2.79 3.82 -4.40
C VAL A 143 -4.06 3.27 -3.78
N ASP A 144 -4.55 2.18 -4.36
CA ASP A 144 -5.70 1.43 -3.90
C ASP A 144 -5.27 0.04 -3.43
N THR A 145 -5.55 -0.23 -2.16
CA THR A 145 -5.31 -1.48 -1.43
C THR A 145 -6.63 -2.18 -1.06
N SER A 146 -7.78 -1.52 -1.30
CA SER A 146 -9.06 -2.20 -1.25
C SER A 146 -9.25 -2.98 -2.54
N LYS A 147 -9.00 -4.28 -2.49
CA LYS A 147 -9.60 -5.17 -3.49
C LYS A 147 -11.11 -4.99 -3.37
N ALA A 148 -11.75 -4.36 -4.35
CA ALA A 148 -13.20 -4.47 -4.49
C ALA A 148 -13.49 -5.94 -4.83
N ASP A 149 -13.85 -6.70 -3.81
CA ASP A 149 -14.37 -8.06 -3.87
C ASP A 149 -15.60 -8.19 -4.79
#